data_AF-A0A0L0QUR6-F1
#
_entry.id   AF-A0A0L0QUR6-F1
#
_cell.length_a   1.000
_cell.length_b   1.000
_cell.length_c   1.000
_cell.angle_alpha   90.00
_cell.angle_beta   90.00
_cell.angle_gamma   90.00
#
_symmetry.space_group_name_H-M   'P 1'
#
loop_
_entity.id
_entity.type
_entity.pdbx_description
1 polymer ?
#
loop_
_entity_poly.entity_id
_entity_poly.type
_entity_poly.pdbx_seq_one_letter_code
_entity_poly.pdbx_strand_id
1 'polypeptide(L)'
;MKQLEHLQEVDVFQKIGGHEQVVFCNDPKTGLKAIIAIHNTTLGPALGGTRMYPYSSVNAALNDVLRLSEGMTAKCAMSDVDFGGGKAVIIGDPKKDKSPAMFRAFGQFVDSLNGRFYTGTDMGTTMDDFIYAAKETNFINGLPEAFGGSGDTSIPTAQGIIYALQATNQFLFQSNALEGKVYALQGLGKVGRKIALHLLEVGAEVYVTDVNESVINEFLNEAKSFQNAVHVVSPLDIYQVNADVFMPCAMGGVINERTIPVLNVKAVVGSANNQLAHETDAELLHDKGILYAPDYIVNAGGLIQVADEQYGANKNRVLQKTKTIYEMVLQLYVEAQADHITTVEAAHRKYVKQLEEQQNRNNFYSRNHRPKWDIK
;
A
#
# COMPACT_ATOMS: atom_id res chain seq x y z
N MET A 1 7.56 45.13 -21.17
CA MET A 1 6.82 44.91 -19.92
C MET A 1 6.48 43.42 -19.85
N LYS A 2 7.17 42.67 -18.99
CA LYS A 2 6.91 41.25 -18.78
C LYS A 2 5.60 41.12 -18.00
N GLN A 3 4.63 40.41 -18.55
CA GLN A 3 3.46 39.94 -17.79
C GLN A 3 3.98 39.04 -16.67
N LEU A 4 3.79 39.49 -15.42
CA LEU A 4 3.85 38.61 -14.28
C LEU A 4 2.61 37.72 -14.34
N GLU A 5 2.83 36.44 -14.63
CA GLU A 5 1.86 35.39 -14.31
C GLU A 5 1.67 35.41 -12.79
N HIS A 6 0.53 35.91 -12.33
CA HIS A 6 0.06 35.69 -10.98
C HIS A 6 -0.24 34.20 -10.85
N LEU A 7 0.71 33.43 -10.31
CA LEU A 7 0.41 32.16 -9.67
C LEU A 7 -0.57 32.49 -8.53
N GLN A 8 -1.86 32.31 -8.78
CA GLN A 8 -2.86 32.38 -7.71
C GLN A 8 -2.48 31.31 -6.68
N GLU A 9 -2.17 31.76 -5.47
CA GLU A 9 -1.96 30.89 -4.33
C GLU A 9 -3.26 30.09 -4.13
N VAL A 10 -3.23 28.78 -4.38
CA VAL A 10 -4.40 27.92 -4.27
C VAL A 10 -4.88 27.97 -2.82
N ASP A 11 -6.12 28.40 -2.62
CA ASP A 11 -6.75 28.47 -1.30
C ASP A 11 -6.75 27.09 -0.62
N VAL A 12 -6.40 27.04 0.66
CA VAL A 12 -6.33 25.80 1.43
C VAL A 12 -7.68 25.07 1.45
N PHE A 13 -8.81 25.80 1.47
CA PHE A 13 -10.13 25.18 1.44
C PHE A 13 -10.46 24.52 0.10
N GLN A 14 -9.99 25.09 -1.02
CA GLN A 14 -10.09 24.44 -2.32
C GLN A 14 -9.24 23.17 -2.35
N LYS A 15 -8.04 23.24 -1.79
CA LYS A 15 -7.09 22.13 -1.78
C LYS A 15 -7.56 20.92 -0.95
N ILE A 16 -8.24 21.16 0.16
CA ILE A 16 -8.78 20.08 1.02
C ILE A 16 -10.21 19.69 0.65
N GLY A 17 -10.78 20.26 -0.43
CA GLY A 17 -12.20 20.09 -0.77
C GLY A 17 -12.63 18.64 -1.07
N GLY A 18 -11.69 17.75 -1.36
CA GLY A 18 -11.92 16.31 -1.52
C GLY A 18 -11.91 15.52 -0.20
N HIS A 19 -11.63 16.15 0.93
CA HIS A 19 -11.43 15.49 2.23
C HIS A 19 -12.52 15.90 3.22
N GLU A 20 -13.02 14.94 3.98
CA GLU A 20 -13.95 15.21 5.08
C GLU A 20 -13.33 16.08 6.17
N GLN A 21 -12.04 15.87 6.47
CA GLN A 21 -11.38 16.56 7.57
C GLN A 21 -9.86 16.60 7.40
N VAL A 22 -9.26 17.75 7.76
CA VAL A 22 -7.81 17.91 7.92
C VAL A 22 -7.54 18.53 9.28
N VAL A 23 -6.66 17.92 10.07
CA VAL A 23 -6.33 18.33 11.44
C VAL A 23 -4.84 18.62 11.54
N PHE A 24 -4.52 19.88 11.86
CA PHE A 24 -3.16 20.29 12.18
C PHE A 24 -2.93 20.11 13.68
N CYS A 25 -2.03 19.19 14.03
CA CYS A 25 -1.67 18.87 15.41
C CYS A 25 -0.35 19.57 15.76
N ASN A 26 -0.35 20.35 16.83
CA ASN A 26 0.83 21.10 17.27
C ASN A 26 0.98 21.02 18.78
N ASP A 27 2.14 20.55 19.25
CA ASP A 27 2.54 20.63 20.66
C ASP A 27 3.97 21.17 20.76
N PRO A 28 4.13 22.48 21.07
CA PRO A 28 5.45 23.12 21.17
C PRO A 28 6.37 22.50 22.23
N LYS A 29 5.82 21.86 23.28
CA LYS A 29 6.64 21.29 24.37
C LYS A 29 7.38 20.03 23.93
N THR A 30 6.74 19.20 23.10
CA THR A 30 7.34 17.97 22.55
C THR A 30 7.92 18.17 21.16
N GLY A 31 7.65 19.32 20.54
CA GLY A 31 8.05 19.63 19.16
C GLY A 31 7.15 18.99 18.10
N LEU A 32 6.02 18.38 18.49
CA LEU A 32 5.11 17.72 17.56
C LEU A 32 4.54 18.74 16.56
N LYS A 33 4.72 18.43 15.28
CA LYS A 33 4.03 19.06 14.15
C LYS A 33 3.51 17.95 13.26
N ALA A 34 2.20 17.75 13.24
CA ALA A 34 1.59 16.70 12.44
C ALA A 34 0.36 17.21 11.69
N ILE A 35 0.03 16.51 10.61
CA ILE A 35 -1.21 16.72 9.86
C ILE A 35 -1.88 15.35 9.75
N ILE A 36 -3.15 15.27 10.15
CA ILE A 36 -4.00 14.10 9.94
C ILE A 36 -5.03 14.49 8.87
N ALA A 37 -5.14 13.71 7.81
CA ALA A 37 -6.17 13.88 6.79
C ALA A 37 -7.08 12.65 6.76
N ILE A 38 -8.39 12.91 6.78
CA ILE A 38 -9.44 11.92 6.60
C ILE A 38 -10.09 12.23 5.25
N HIS A 39 -9.88 11.35 4.28
CA HIS A 39 -10.44 11.53 2.94
C HIS A 39 -11.91 11.15 2.91
N ASN A 40 -12.23 9.91 3.33
CA ASN A 40 -13.58 9.38 3.24
C ASN A 40 -13.82 8.34 4.35
N THR A 41 -14.96 8.39 5.02
CA THR A 41 -15.40 7.45 6.08
C THR A 41 -16.70 6.71 5.75
N THR A 42 -17.09 6.68 4.47
CA THR A 42 -18.32 6.01 3.99
C THR A 42 -18.36 4.53 4.36
N LEU A 43 -17.23 3.82 4.20
CA LEU A 43 -17.13 2.39 4.49
C LEU A 43 -16.93 2.08 5.99
N GLY A 44 -16.58 3.09 6.79
CA GLY A 44 -16.19 2.94 8.19
C GLY A 44 -15.13 3.98 8.59
N PRO A 45 -14.51 3.84 9.79
CA PRO A 45 -13.44 4.71 10.24
C PRO A 45 -12.31 4.82 9.23
N ALA A 46 -11.63 5.96 9.19
CA ALA A 46 -10.48 6.14 8.32
C ALA A 46 -9.28 5.35 8.86
N LEU A 47 -8.64 4.54 8.02
CA LEU A 47 -7.44 3.78 8.38
C LEU A 47 -6.25 4.24 7.56
N GLY A 48 -5.11 4.45 8.20
CA GLY A 48 -3.84 4.62 7.51
C GLY A 48 -2.68 5.00 8.42
N GLY A 49 -1.48 4.56 8.08
CA GLY A 49 -0.29 4.76 8.93
C GLY A 49 0.18 6.22 9.03
N THR A 50 0.98 6.51 10.06
CA THR A 50 1.65 7.79 10.25
C THR A 50 3.06 7.74 9.69
N ARG A 51 3.33 8.60 8.71
CA ARG A 51 4.67 8.84 8.17
C ARG A 51 5.39 9.89 8.99
N MET A 52 6.69 9.74 9.20
CA MET A 52 7.53 10.82 9.73
C MET A 52 8.61 11.17 8.72
N TYR A 53 8.62 12.41 8.25
CA TYR A 53 9.52 12.84 7.19
C TYR A 53 9.91 14.33 7.33
N PRO A 54 11.17 14.70 7.03
CA PRO A 54 11.63 16.09 7.11
C PRO A 54 11.18 16.89 5.87
N TYR A 55 9.88 17.21 5.81
CA TYR A 55 9.32 18.00 4.71
C TYR A 55 9.95 19.41 4.66
N SER A 56 10.21 19.91 3.45
CA SER A 56 10.75 21.25 3.23
C SER A 56 9.77 22.38 3.59
N SER A 57 8.47 22.08 3.65
CA SER A 57 7.42 23.04 4.03
C SER A 57 6.16 22.32 4.54
N VAL A 58 5.31 23.05 5.28
CA VAL A 58 3.98 22.56 5.68
C VAL A 58 3.11 22.25 4.46
N ASN A 59 3.24 23.03 3.38
CA ASN A 59 2.48 22.81 2.15
C ASN A 59 2.87 21.49 1.47
N ALA A 60 4.16 21.11 1.51
CA ALA A 60 4.63 19.82 1.00
C ALA A 60 4.08 18.66 1.86
N ALA A 61 4.07 18.80 3.19
CA ALA A 61 3.47 17.82 4.09
C ALA A 61 1.95 17.68 3.84
N LEU A 62 1.25 18.80 3.64
CA LEU A 62 -0.18 18.83 3.33
C LEU A 62 -0.47 18.12 2.00
N ASN A 63 0.29 18.40 0.94
CA ASN A 63 0.15 17.69 -0.33
C ASN A 63 0.30 16.17 -0.17
N ASP A 64 1.33 15.74 0.58
CA ASP A 64 1.60 14.32 0.74
C ASP A 64 0.50 13.61 1.54
N VAL A 65 0.04 14.20 2.67
CA VAL A 65 -1.00 13.56 3.50
C VAL A 65 -2.35 13.50 2.80
N LEU A 66 -2.72 14.50 1.99
CA LEU A 66 -3.97 14.49 1.21
C LEU A 66 -3.95 13.37 0.17
N ARG A 67 -2.89 13.30 -0.64
CA ARG A 67 -2.70 12.26 -1.66
C ARG A 67 -2.66 10.85 -1.06
N LEU A 68 -1.96 10.69 0.07
CA LEU A 68 -1.84 9.37 0.72
C LEU A 68 -3.16 8.92 1.36
N SER A 69 -3.95 9.83 1.95
CA SER A 69 -5.24 9.49 2.56
C SER A 69 -6.31 9.12 1.52
N GLU A 70 -6.28 9.77 0.35
CA GLU A 70 -7.08 9.38 -0.81
C GLU A 70 -6.70 7.99 -1.30
N GLY A 71 -5.41 7.71 -1.50
CA GLY A 71 -4.93 6.38 -1.86
C GLY A 71 -5.30 5.29 -0.84
N MET A 72 -5.38 5.62 0.45
CA MET A 72 -5.89 4.70 1.47
C MET A 72 -7.38 4.41 1.31
N THR A 73 -8.19 5.35 0.80
CA THR A 73 -9.62 5.10 0.55
C THR A 73 -9.78 4.06 -0.55
N ALA A 74 -9.10 4.25 -1.68
CA ALA A 74 -9.12 3.30 -2.78
C ALA A 74 -8.58 1.93 -2.33
N LYS A 75 -7.49 1.91 -1.56
CA LYS A 75 -6.92 0.67 -1.01
C LYS A 75 -7.89 -0.06 -0.10
N CYS A 76 -8.52 0.61 0.85
CA CYS A 76 -9.48 0.00 1.78
C CYS A 76 -10.71 -0.53 1.04
N ALA A 77 -11.28 0.25 0.13
CA ALA A 77 -12.42 -0.16 -0.68
C ALA A 77 -12.11 -1.43 -1.48
N MET A 78 -11.03 -1.42 -2.25
CA MET A 78 -10.64 -2.54 -3.10
C MET A 78 -10.16 -3.78 -2.32
N SER A 79 -9.79 -3.63 -1.06
CA SER A 79 -9.45 -4.75 -0.17
C SER A 79 -10.68 -5.34 0.54
N ASP A 80 -11.87 -4.76 0.32
CA ASP A 80 -13.12 -5.14 0.96
C ASP A 80 -12.99 -5.19 2.50
N VAL A 81 -12.39 -4.14 3.07
CA VAL A 81 -12.34 -3.92 4.52
C VAL A 81 -13.31 -2.82 4.91
N ASP A 82 -13.90 -2.90 6.10
CA ASP A 82 -14.87 -1.92 6.61
C ASP A 82 -14.19 -0.63 7.15
N PHE A 83 -13.28 -0.07 6.36
CA PHE A 83 -12.55 1.15 6.69
C PHE A 83 -12.58 2.12 5.51
N GLY A 84 -12.62 3.40 5.84
CA GLY A 84 -12.31 4.48 4.94
C GLY A 84 -10.81 4.75 4.83
N GLY A 85 -10.45 5.83 4.15
CA GLY A 85 -9.05 6.24 3.99
C GLY A 85 -8.66 7.43 4.83
N GLY A 86 -7.59 7.25 5.60
CA GLY A 86 -6.95 8.33 6.35
C GLY A 86 -5.44 8.26 6.22
N LYS A 87 -4.76 9.33 6.64
CA LYS A 87 -3.31 9.34 6.76
C LYS A 87 -2.88 10.36 7.78
N ALA A 88 -1.75 10.10 8.43
CA ALA A 88 -1.05 11.11 9.21
C ALA A 88 0.38 11.30 8.70
N VAL A 89 0.88 12.52 8.81
CA VAL A 89 2.29 12.87 8.61
C VAL A 89 2.79 13.66 9.82
N ILE A 90 3.97 13.32 10.32
CA ILE A 90 4.73 14.07 11.32
C ILE A 90 5.92 14.72 10.59
N ILE A 91 6.05 16.03 10.73
CA ILE A 91 7.13 16.81 10.12
C ILE A 91 8.34 16.77 11.05
N GLY A 92 9.37 16.02 10.68
CA GLY A 92 10.61 15.90 11.46
C GLY A 92 11.57 14.83 10.91
N ASP A 93 12.83 14.88 11.33
CA ASP A 93 13.84 13.86 11.02
C ASP A 93 13.62 12.62 11.90
N PRO A 94 13.21 11.46 11.34
CA PRO A 94 12.92 10.27 12.12
C PRO A 94 14.15 9.69 12.83
N LYS A 95 15.37 10.12 12.49
CA LYS A 95 16.60 9.66 13.14
C LYS A 95 17.00 10.50 14.36
N LYS A 96 16.42 11.70 14.52
CA LYS A 96 16.86 12.69 15.51
C LYS A 96 15.74 13.24 16.38
N ASP A 97 14.57 13.47 15.80
CA ASP A 97 13.55 14.31 16.42
C ASP A 97 12.50 13.51 17.19
N LYS A 98 12.57 12.17 17.14
CA LYS A 98 11.63 11.30 17.84
C LYS A 98 11.81 11.38 19.35
N SER A 99 10.70 11.40 20.08
CA SER A 99 10.70 11.20 21.52
C SER A 99 9.42 10.49 21.98
N PRO A 100 9.47 9.72 23.10
CA PRO A 100 8.28 9.14 23.70
C PRO A 100 7.18 10.16 23.99
N ALA A 101 7.55 11.37 24.44
CA ALA A 101 6.59 12.41 24.76
C ALA A 101 5.86 12.94 23.52
N MET A 102 6.56 13.09 22.39
CA MET A 102 5.95 13.46 21.11
C MET A 102 4.90 12.45 20.66
N PHE A 103 5.18 11.15 20.77
CA PHE A 103 4.21 10.11 20.39
C PHE A 103 3.03 9.98 21.36
N ARG A 104 3.20 10.29 22.65
CA ARG A 104 2.06 10.46 23.56
C ARG A 104 1.19 11.64 23.15
N ALA A 105 1.79 12.82 22.89
CA ALA A 105 1.05 13.98 22.40
C ALA A 105 0.29 13.66 21.09
N PHE A 106 0.93 12.95 20.15
CA PHE A 106 0.28 12.49 18.93
C PHE A 106 -0.89 11.53 19.22
N GLY A 107 -0.72 10.59 20.13
CA GLY A 107 -1.79 9.69 20.60
C GLY A 107 -3.01 10.44 21.13
N GLN A 108 -2.83 11.54 21.87
CA GLN A 108 -3.93 12.39 22.36
C GLN A 108 -4.69 13.10 21.22
N PHE A 109 -3.98 13.54 20.17
CA PHE A 109 -4.65 14.09 18.99
C PHE A 109 -5.44 13.03 18.22
N VAL A 110 -4.90 11.81 18.11
CA VAL A 110 -5.64 10.67 17.53
C VAL A 110 -6.88 10.35 18.39
N ASP A 111 -6.75 10.35 19.71
CA ASP A 111 -7.86 10.10 20.63
C ASP A 111 -8.98 11.14 20.47
N SER A 112 -8.61 12.41 20.24
CA SER A 112 -9.58 13.49 20.03
C SER A 112 -10.48 13.29 18.81
N LEU A 113 -10.11 12.40 17.87
CA LEU A 113 -10.93 12.01 16.73
C LEU A 113 -11.94 10.91 17.06
N ASN A 114 -11.92 10.38 18.29
CA ASN A 114 -12.90 9.47 18.88
C ASN A 114 -13.27 8.30 17.94
N GLY A 115 -12.25 7.60 17.44
CA GLY A 115 -12.42 6.43 16.57
C GLY A 115 -12.76 6.75 15.12
N ARG A 116 -12.74 8.02 14.69
CA ARG A 116 -12.84 8.37 13.26
C ARG A 116 -11.57 8.06 12.48
N PHE A 117 -10.41 7.96 13.14
CA PHE A 117 -9.13 7.67 12.51
C PHE A 117 -8.34 6.63 13.33
N TYR A 118 -7.92 5.56 12.64
CA TYR A 118 -7.02 4.54 13.15
C TYR A 118 -5.68 4.65 12.43
N THR A 119 -4.59 4.57 13.18
CA THR A 119 -3.24 4.71 12.62
C THR A 119 -2.29 3.63 13.09
N GLY A 120 -1.10 3.59 12.49
CA GLY A 120 -0.02 2.68 12.81
C GLY A 120 1.23 3.10 12.05
N THR A 121 2.12 2.15 11.81
CA THR A 121 3.42 2.45 11.18
C THR A 121 3.33 2.82 9.69
N ASP A 122 4.23 3.70 9.26
CA ASP A 122 4.58 3.98 7.86
C ASP A 122 6.08 4.34 7.79
N MET A 123 6.54 4.85 6.66
CA MET A 123 7.88 5.35 6.47
C MET A 123 8.28 6.35 7.56
N GLY A 124 9.41 6.08 8.21
CA GLY A 124 9.95 6.93 9.26
C GLY A 124 9.41 6.65 10.66
N THR A 125 8.40 5.79 10.84
CA THR A 125 7.91 5.36 12.16
C THR A 125 8.12 3.86 12.38
N THR A 126 8.12 3.42 13.63
CA THR A 126 8.28 2.01 14.03
C THR A 126 7.17 1.60 14.99
N MET A 127 7.00 0.29 15.21
CA MET A 127 5.99 -0.21 16.15
C MET A 127 6.24 0.32 17.58
N ASP A 128 7.51 0.50 17.96
CA ASP A 128 7.90 1.01 19.28
C ASP A 128 7.47 2.46 19.51
N ASP A 129 7.49 3.29 18.46
CA ASP A 129 6.99 4.68 18.54
C ASP A 129 5.51 4.69 18.99
N PHE A 130 4.74 3.73 18.48
CA PHE A 130 3.31 3.60 18.73
C PHE A 130 2.94 2.95 20.05
N ILE A 131 3.86 2.24 20.71
CA ILE A 131 3.66 1.79 22.11
C ILE A 131 3.38 2.99 23.01
N TYR A 132 4.02 4.13 22.76
CA TYR A 132 3.79 5.36 23.54
C TYR A 132 2.45 6.00 23.20
N ALA A 133 2.09 6.08 21.92
CA ALA A 133 0.79 6.61 21.48
C ALA A 133 -0.38 5.77 22.02
N ALA A 134 -0.23 4.44 22.06
CA ALA A 134 -1.24 3.52 22.56
C ALA A 134 -1.53 3.65 24.07
N LYS A 135 -0.71 4.41 24.82
CA LYS A 135 -1.02 4.76 26.22
C LYS A 135 -2.11 5.83 26.35
N GLU A 136 -2.37 6.55 25.26
CA GLU A 136 -3.35 7.65 25.24
C GLU A 136 -4.62 7.28 24.47
N THR A 137 -4.61 6.22 23.66
CA THR A 137 -5.74 5.87 22.79
C THR A 137 -5.74 4.41 22.36
N ASN A 138 -6.93 3.89 22.02
CA ASN A 138 -7.12 2.53 21.48
C ASN A 138 -7.10 2.48 19.94
N PHE A 139 -6.98 3.63 19.26
CA PHE A 139 -7.05 3.72 17.79
C PHE A 139 -5.69 3.53 17.10
N ILE A 140 -4.84 2.65 17.67
CA ILE A 140 -3.50 2.32 17.19
C ILE A 140 -3.46 0.85 16.76
N ASN A 141 -3.05 0.59 15.53
CA ASN A 141 -2.94 -0.73 14.92
C ASN A 141 -1.48 -1.07 14.60
N GLY A 142 -1.19 -2.36 14.49
CA GLY A 142 0.14 -2.83 14.11
C GLY A 142 1.16 -2.62 15.23
N LEU A 143 0.73 -2.75 16.49
CA LEU A 143 1.62 -2.83 17.64
C LEU A 143 2.43 -4.14 17.60
N PRO A 144 3.52 -4.26 18.38
CA PRO A 144 4.18 -5.56 18.53
C PRO A 144 3.22 -6.60 19.14
N GLU A 145 3.42 -7.89 18.84
CA GLU A 145 2.56 -8.97 19.37
C GLU A 145 2.49 -8.95 20.92
N ALA A 146 3.60 -8.63 21.59
CA ALA A 146 3.67 -8.49 23.05
C ALA A 146 2.78 -7.37 23.63
N PHE A 147 2.33 -6.44 22.77
CA PHE A 147 1.42 -5.34 23.11
C PHE A 147 0.05 -5.51 22.45
N GLY A 148 -0.28 -6.71 21.95
CA GLY A 148 -1.59 -7.07 21.42
C GLY A 148 -1.82 -6.75 19.94
N GLY A 149 -0.77 -6.42 19.18
CA GLY A 149 -0.86 -6.28 17.73
C GLY A 149 -0.64 -7.60 16.97
N SER A 150 -0.68 -7.53 15.64
CA SER A 150 -0.75 -8.72 14.77
C SER A 150 0.59 -9.19 14.16
N GLY A 151 1.70 -8.52 14.45
CA GLY A 151 3.04 -8.94 14.03
C GLY A 151 3.43 -8.55 12.59
N ASP A 152 4.25 -9.38 11.94
CA ASP A 152 4.91 -9.06 10.65
C ASP A 152 3.95 -9.06 9.46
N THR A 153 3.57 -7.85 9.01
CA THR A 153 2.70 -7.63 7.82
C THR A 153 3.33 -8.05 6.50
N SER A 154 4.64 -8.33 6.45
CA SER A 154 5.30 -8.77 5.21
C SER A 154 4.85 -10.17 4.77
N ILE A 155 4.35 -11.00 5.69
CA ILE A 155 3.85 -12.34 5.39
C ILE A 155 2.57 -12.28 4.55
N PRO A 156 1.45 -11.67 5.01
CA PRO A 156 0.25 -11.57 4.17
C PRO A 156 0.47 -10.71 2.93
N THR A 157 1.37 -9.71 2.99
CA THR A 157 1.71 -8.92 1.79
C THR A 157 2.35 -9.80 0.72
N ALA A 158 3.36 -10.62 1.08
CA ALA A 158 3.97 -11.56 0.13
C ALA A 158 2.92 -12.53 -0.42
N GLN A 159 2.08 -13.09 0.45
CA GLN A 159 1.01 -14.01 0.03
C GLN A 159 -0.01 -13.37 -0.92
N GLY A 160 -0.35 -12.09 -0.71
CA GLY A 160 -1.21 -11.33 -1.61
C GLY A 160 -0.62 -11.19 -3.01
N ILE A 161 0.69 -10.93 -3.10
CA ILE A 161 1.39 -10.90 -4.38
C ILE A 161 1.39 -12.27 -5.05
N ILE A 162 1.61 -13.36 -4.31
CA ILE A 162 1.53 -14.72 -4.86
C ILE A 162 0.15 -14.98 -5.47
N TYR A 163 -0.93 -14.59 -4.79
CA TYR A 163 -2.29 -14.70 -5.33
C TYR A 163 -2.50 -13.82 -6.57
N ALA A 164 -1.95 -12.61 -6.60
CA ALA A 164 -2.01 -11.74 -7.77
C ALA A 164 -1.24 -12.32 -8.98
N LEU A 165 -0.09 -12.96 -8.75
CA LEU A 165 0.67 -13.66 -9.79
C LEU A 165 -0.15 -14.85 -10.35
N GLN A 166 -0.74 -15.65 -9.47
CA GLN A 166 -1.60 -16.76 -9.87
C GLN A 166 -2.79 -16.29 -10.72
N ALA A 167 -3.44 -15.18 -10.34
CA ALA A 167 -4.52 -14.59 -11.12
C ALA A 167 -4.04 -14.07 -12.49
N THR A 168 -2.86 -13.44 -12.50
CA THR A 168 -2.24 -12.94 -13.73
C THR A 168 -1.87 -14.06 -14.68
N ASN A 169 -1.32 -15.17 -14.17
CA ASN A 169 -1.05 -16.35 -14.97
C ASN A 169 -2.34 -17.02 -15.46
N GLN A 170 -3.38 -17.07 -14.63
CA GLN A 170 -4.67 -17.61 -15.04
C GLN A 170 -5.23 -16.83 -16.23
N PHE A 171 -5.13 -15.50 -16.20
CA PHE A 171 -5.60 -14.64 -17.27
C PHE A 171 -4.75 -14.77 -18.54
N LEU A 172 -3.42 -14.75 -18.42
CA LEU A 172 -2.49 -14.78 -19.56
C LEU A 172 -2.32 -16.16 -20.19
N PHE A 173 -2.35 -17.21 -19.38
CA PHE A 173 -1.91 -18.55 -19.75
C PHE A 173 -2.96 -19.63 -19.49
N GLN A 174 -4.17 -19.26 -19.04
CA GLN A 174 -5.25 -20.18 -18.70
C GLN A 174 -4.86 -21.21 -17.62
N SER A 175 -3.86 -20.88 -16.82
CA SER A 175 -3.38 -21.70 -15.71
C SER A 175 -2.86 -20.79 -14.60
N ASN A 176 -3.26 -21.05 -13.36
CA ASN A 176 -2.76 -20.34 -12.19
C ASN A 176 -1.39 -20.84 -11.71
N ALA A 177 -0.79 -21.83 -12.38
CA ALA A 177 0.50 -22.38 -12.02
C ALA A 177 1.60 -21.32 -12.14
N LEU A 178 2.48 -21.27 -11.15
CA LEU A 178 3.68 -20.43 -11.15
C LEU A 178 4.90 -21.17 -11.70
N GLU A 179 4.87 -22.50 -11.67
CA GLU A 179 5.91 -23.41 -12.18
C GLU A 179 6.19 -23.18 -13.66
N GLY A 180 7.47 -23.23 -14.04
CA GLY A 180 7.90 -23.10 -15.44
C GLY A 180 7.67 -21.71 -16.04
N LYS A 181 7.40 -20.69 -15.23
CA LYS A 181 7.33 -19.28 -15.61
C LYS A 181 8.58 -18.52 -15.17
N VAL A 182 8.86 -17.42 -15.86
CA VAL A 182 10.03 -16.57 -15.59
C VAL A 182 9.60 -15.26 -14.93
N TYR A 183 10.19 -14.93 -13.79
CA TYR A 183 9.89 -13.70 -13.03
C TYR A 183 11.14 -12.83 -12.88
N ALA A 184 11.03 -11.55 -13.20
CA ALA A 184 12.08 -10.56 -12.99
C ALA A 184 11.75 -9.70 -11.76
N LEU A 185 12.40 -9.99 -10.62
CA LEU A 185 12.11 -9.39 -9.32
C LEU A 185 13.14 -8.35 -8.93
N GLN A 186 12.69 -7.11 -8.78
CA GLN A 186 13.50 -5.98 -8.34
C GLN A 186 13.29 -5.72 -6.85
N GLY A 187 14.30 -5.99 -6.02
CA GLY A 187 14.30 -5.73 -4.58
C GLY A 187 14.06 -6.99 -3.74
N LEU A 188 15.04 -7.37 -2.94
CA LEU A 188 15.07 -8.54 -2.07
C LEU A 188 14.86 -8.17 -0.59
N GLY A 189 14.06 -7.12 -0.35
CA GLY A 189 13.61 -6.75 0.99
C GLY A 189 12.70 -7.80 1.63
N LYS A 190 12.10 -7.47 2.79
CA LYS A 190 11.28 -8.41 3.60
C LYS A 190 10.19 -9.14 2.81
N VAL A 191 9.53 -8.45 1.88
CA VAL A 191 8.44 -8.99 1.04
C VAL A 191 9.02 -9.66 -0.21
N GLY A 192 9.88 -8.95 -0.95
CA GLY A 192 10.49 -9.46 -2.19
C GLY A 192 11.26 -10.78 -2.01
N ARG A 193 12.04 -10.92 -0.92
CA ARG A 193 12.74 -12.17 -0.59
C ARG A 193 11.77 -13.34 -0.37
N LYS A 194 10.67 -13.12 0.36
CA LYS A 194 9.64 -14.16 0.60
C LYS A 194 8.98 -14.61 -0.70
N ILE A 195 8.68 -13.66 -1.58
CA ILE A 195 8.12 -13.95 -2.90
C ILE A 195 9.12 -14.76 -3.73
N ALA A 196 10.38 -14.32 -3.82
CA ALA A 196 11.41 -14.99 -4.60
C ALA A 196 11.63 -16.43 -4.12
N LEU A 197 11.72 -16.67 -2.81
CA LEU A 197 11.86 -18.01 -2.25
C LEU A 197 10.66 -18.90 -2.56
N HIS A 198 9.44 -18.37 -2.44
CA HIS A 198 8.23 -19.12 -2.78
C HIS A 198 8.18 -19.48 -4.27
N LEU A 199 8.58 -18.56 -5.16
CA LEU A 199 8.68 -18.82 -6.59
C LEU A 199 9.67 -19.94 -6.91
N LEU A 200 10.82 -19.97 -6.23
CA LEU A 200 11.79 -21.07 -6.37
C LEU A 200 11.26 -22.39 -5.83
N GLU A 201 10.55 -22.36 -4.69
CA GLU A 201 9.93 -23.54 -4.08
C GLU A 201 8.92 -24.22 -5.02
N VAL A 202 8.13 -23.43 -5.74
CA VAL A 202 7.10 -23.93 -6.67
C VAL A 202 7.62 -24.19 -8.09
N GLY A 203 8.94 -24.08 -8.31
CA GLY A 203 9.55 -24.46 -9.58
C GLY A 203 9.59 -23.37 -10.66
N ALA A 204 9.52 -22.09 -10.30
CA ALA A 204 9.70 -20.99 -11.24
C ALA A 204 11.18 -20.65 -11.48
N GLU A 205 11.48 -19.94 -12.57
CA GLU A 205 12.77 -19.30 -12.82
C GLU A 205 12.72 -17.83 -12.37
N VAL A 206 13.74 -17.39 -11.63
CA VAL A 206 13.73 -16.04 -11.03
C VAL A 206 15.02 -15.29 -11.35
N TYR A 207 14.86 -14.12 -11.98
CA TYR A 207 15.89 -13.10 -12.09
C TYR A 207 15.73 -12.12 -10.94
N VAL A 208 16.80 -11.86 -10.19
CA VAL A 208 16.75 -10.98 -9.02
C VAL A 208 17.78 -9.87 -9.10
N THR A 209 17.46 -8.74 -8.48
CA THR A 209 18.43 -7.67 -8.24
C THR A 209 18.11 -6.93 -6.94
N ASP A 210 19.14 -6.40 -6.30
CA ASP A 210 19.04 -5.47 -5.18
C ASP A 210 20.24 -4.51 -5.21
N VAL A 211 20.11 -3.33 -4.63
CA VAL A 211 21.24 -2.38 -4.50
C VAL A 211 22.22 -2.81 -3.42
N ASN A 212 21.81 -3.68 -2.49
CA ASN A 212 22.62 -4.19 -1.40
C ASN A 212 23.12 -5.61 -1.69
N GLU A 213 24.41 -5.74 -1.98
CA GLU A 213 25.07 -7.03 -2.24
C GLU A 213 24.94 -8.03 -1.08
N SER A 214 24.90 -7.56 0.18
CA SER A 214 24.71 -8.44 1.34
C SER A 214 23.37 -9.15 1.28
N VAL A 215 22.31 -8.43 0.90
CA VAL A 215 20.95 -8.99 0.78
C VAL A 215 20.88 -10.02 -0.34
N ILE A 216 21.56 -9.77 -1.46
CA ILE A 216 21.69 -10.74 -2.56
C ILE A 216 22.39 -12.01 -2.06
N ASN A 217 23.53 -11.88 -1.38
CA ASN A 217 24.29 -13.02 -0.89
C ASN A 217 23.52 -13.86 0.14
N GLU A 218 22.80 -13.20 1.05
CA GLU A 218 21.92 -13.89 2.00
C GLU A 218 20.81 -14.66 1.28
N PHE A 219 20.13 -14.04 0.32
CA PHE A 219 19.12 -14.70 -0.50
C PHE A 219 19.69 -15.89 -1.27
N LEU A 220 20.85 -15.74 -1.91
CA LEU A 220 21.50 -16.83 -2.64
C LEU A 220 21.86 -18.00 -1.72
N ASN A 221 22.24 -17.74 -0.47
CA ASN A 221 22.52 -18.80 0.50
C ASN A 221 21.27 -19.62 0.85
N GLU A 222 20.11 -18.97 0.99
CA GLU A 222 18.82 -19.66 1.15
C GLU A 222 18.40 -20.36 -0.13
N ALA A 223 18.65 -19.74 -1.27
CA ALA A 223 18.24 -20.28 -2.56
C ALA A 223 18.97 -21.58 -2.94
N LYS A 224 20.13 -21.87 -2.33
CA LYS A 224 20.92 -23.10 -2.58
C LYS A 224 20.14 -24.40 -2.34
N SER A 225 19.10 -24.39 -1.51
CA SER A 225 18.28 -25.57 -1.27
C SER A 225 17.32 -25.90 -2.41
N PHE A 226 17.09 -24.97 -3.34
CA PHE A 226 16.20 -25.17 -4.48
C PHE A 226 17.01 -25.63 -5.71
N GLN A 227 16.39 -26.47 -6.54
CA GLN A 227 17.02 -26.99 -7.75
C GLN A 227 16.90 -26.02 -8.94
N ASN A 228 16.11 -24.95 -8.78
CA ASN A 228 15.72 -24.01 -9.82
C ASN A 228 16.78 -22.95 -10.10
N ALA A 229 16.77 -22.42 -11.32
CA ALA A 229 17.72 -21.42 -11.75
C ALA A 229 17.38 -20.04 -11.12
N VAL A 230 18.37 -19.50 -10.41
CA VAL A 230 18.37 -18.13 -9.90
C VAL A 230 19.43 -17.34 -10.66
N HIS A 231 19.03 -16.21 -11.21
CA HIS A 231 19.91 -15.34 -11.98
C HIS A 231 20.02 -13.97 -11.30
N VAL A 232 21.20 -13.62 -10.83
CA VAL A 232 21.46 -12.25 -10.35
C VAL A 232 21.81 -11.37 -11.54
N VAL A 233 21.10 -10.25 -11.68
CA VAL A 233 21.35 -9.25 -12.73
C VAL A 233 21.61 -7.88 -12.11
N SER A 234 22.21 -6.98 -12.90
CA SER A 234 22.41 -5.61 -12.45
C SER A 234 21.06 -4.87 -12.30
N PRO A 235 20.97 -3.83 -11.46
CA PRO A 235 19.74 -3.07 -11.26
C PRO A 235 19.14 -2.45 -12.52
N LEU A 236 19.95 -2.20 -13.57
CA LEU A 236 19.47 -1.65 -14.84
C LEU A 236 19.10 -2.75 -15.83
N ASP A 237 19.79 -3.89 -15.79
CA ASP A 237 19.51 -5.01 -16.71
C ASP A 237 18.19 -5.72 -16.36
N ILE A 238 17.72 -5.62 -15.11
CA ILE A 238 16.46 -6.24 -14.67
C ILE A 238 15.26 -5.84 -15.55
N TYR A 239 15.25 -4.62 -16.08
CA TYR A 239 14.17 -4.13 -16.95
C TYR A 239 14.19 -4.76 -18.34
N GLN A 240 15.33 -5.27 -18.79
CA GLN A 240 15.51 -5.84 -20.13
C GLN A 240 15.39 -7.38 -20.15
N VAL A 241 15.34 -8.01 -18.98
CA VAL A 241 15.15 -9.46 -18.84
C VAL A 241 13.90 -9.88 -19.59
N ASN A 242 14.03 -10.91 -20.43
CA ASN A 242 12.90 -11.56 -21.08
C ASN A 242 12.21 -12.47 -20.05
N ALA A 243 11.13 -11.99 -19.45
CA ALA A 243 10.39 -12.68 -18.40
C ALA A 243 8.89 -12.68 -18.69
N ASP A 244 8.11 -13.55 -18.03
CA ASP A 244 6.66 -13.48 -18.12
C ASP A 244 6.13 -12.27 -17.33
N VAL A 245 6.68 -12.04 -16.13
CA VAL A 245 6.23 -10.99 -15.21
C VAL A 245 7.40 -10.21 -14.63
N PHE A 246 7.33 -8.87 -14.69
CA PHE A 246 8.21 -7.98 -13.94
C PHE A 246 7.61 -7.64 -12.57
N MET A 247 8.42 -7.69 -11.52
CA MET A 247 7.98 -7.55 -10.13
C MET A 247 8.75 -6.42 -9.40
N PRO A 248 8.25 -5.18 -9.44
CA PRO A 248 8.82 -4.09 -8.68
C PRO A 248 8.51 -4.24 -7.18
N CYS A 249 9.51 -4.59 -6.39
CA CYS A 249 9.42 -4.84 -4.95
C CYS A 249 10.36 -3.94 -4.10
N ALA A 250 10.99 -2.94 -4.73
CA ALA A 250 11.93 -2.01 -4.10
C ALA A 250 11.33 -0.61 -3.88
N MET A 251 11.30 0.22 -4.93
CA MET A 251 10.85 1.61 -4.89
C MET A 251 9.68 1.85 -5.83
N GLY A 252 8.92 2.92 -5.57
CA GLY A 252 7.92 3.44 -6.50
C GLY A 252 8.53 4.22 -7.67
N GLY A 253 7.71 4.56 -8.66
CA GLY A 253 8.06 5.35 -9.83
C GLY A 253 8.96 4.64 -10.84
N VAL A 254 9.14 3.32 -10.69
CA VAL A 254 10.02 2.52 -11.56
C VAL A 254 9.37 2.16 -12.89
N ILE A 255 8.05 2.27 -13.00
CA ILE A 255 7.32 2.09 -14.25
C ILE A 255 7.01 3.47 -14.81
N ASN A 256 7.70 3.84 -15.90
CA ASN A 256 7.64 5.18 -16.49
C ASN A 256 8.01 5.16 -17.98
N GLU A 257 7.91 6.30 -18.63
CA GLU A 257 8.26 6.53 -20.05
C GLU A 257 9.65 5.99 -20.49
N ARG A 258 10.60 5.78 -19.56
CA ARG A 258 11.95 5.30 -19.87
C ARG A 258 12.08 3.79 -19.70
N THR A 259 11.40 3.22 -18.72
CA THR A 259 11.48 1.78 -18.42
C THR A 259 10.47 0.98 -19.23
N ILE A 260 9.26 1.49 -19.46
CA ILE A 260 8.22 0.81 -20.23
C ILE A 260 8.69 0.39 -21.63
N PRO A 261 9.40 1.23 -22.42
CA PRO A 261 9.85 0.83 -23.75
C PRO A 261 10.79 -0.37 -23.76
N VAL A 262 11.63 -0.52 -22.72
CA VAL A 262 12.63 -1.60 -22.64
C VAL A 262 12.14 -2.87 -21.95
N LEU A 263 10.97 -2.83 -21.29
CA LEU A 263 10.37 -4.01 -20.67
C LEU A 263 10.02 -5.09 -21.71
N ASN A 264 10.52 -6.31 -21.48
CA ASN A 264 10.25 -7.51 -22.26
C ASN A 264 9.41 -8.52 -21.45
N VAL A 265 8.24 -8.06 -20.98
CA VAL A 265 7.34 -8.86 -20.13
C VAL A 265 5.89 -8.76 -20.58
N LYS A 266 5.06 -9.70 -20.12
CA LYS A 266 3.61 -9.72 -20.39
C LYS A 266 2.80 -9.04 -19.30
N ALA A 267 3.34 -8.97 -18.09
CA ALA A 267 2.69 -8.29 -16.97
C ALA A 267 3.68 -7.63 -16.00
N VAL A 268 3.15 -6.69 -15.22
CA VAL A 268 3.80 -6.05 -14.07
C VAL A 268 2.96 -6.33 -12.83
N VAL A 269 3.56 -7.02 -11.85
CA VAL A 269 2.93 -7.38 -10.57
C VAL A 269 3.97 -7.27 -9.46
N GLY A 270 3.90 -6.21 -8.66
CA GLY A 270 4.90 -5.92 -7.64
C GLY A 270 4.34 -5.58 -6.27
N SER A 271 5.19 -5.61 -5.25
CA SER A 271 4.84 -5.21 -3.88
C SER A 271 5.12 -3.74 -3.56
N ALA A 272 5.91 -3.05 -4.39
CA ALA A 272 6.23 -1.64 -4.18
C ALA A 272 4.96 -0.78 -4.22
N ASN A 273 4.95 0.34 -3.48
CA ASN A 273 3.88 1.32 -3.53
C ASN A 273 4.23 2.43 -4.54
N ASN A 274 3.21 2.97 -5.20
CA ASN A 274 3.30 3.95 -6.29
C ASN A 274 4.21 3.45 -7.42
N GLN A 275 3.95 2.27 -7.98
CA GLN A 275 4.84 1.64 -8.98
C GLN A 275 4.97 2.48 -10.26
N LEU A 276 3.85 3.04 -10.73
CA LEU A 276 3.81 4.01 -11.81
C LEU A 276 4.43 5.33 -11.35
N ALA A 277 5.23 5.99 -12.19
CA ALA A 277 5.73 7.33 -11.89
C ALA A 277 4.61 8.37 -12.01
N HIS A 278 3.76 8.21 -13.03
CA HIS A 278 2.55 8.97 -13.26
C HIS A 278 1.40 8.02 -13.58
N GLU A 279 0.17 8.35 -13.22
CA GLU A 279 -1.00 7.50 -13.54
C GLU A 279 -1.16 7.28 -15.04
N THR A 280 -0.78 8.26 -15.85
CA THR A 280 -0.75 8.18 -17.33
C THR A 280 0.20 7.12 -17.86
N ASP A 281 1.21 6.68 -17.09
CA ASP A 281 2.08 5.57 -17.49
C ASP A 281 1.32 4.25 -17.60
N ALA A 282 0.13 4.13 -16.99
CA ALA A 282 -0.76 2.99 -17.19
C ALA A 282 -1.25 2.87 -18.64
N GLU A 283 -1.43 3.99 -19.34
CA GLU A 283 -1.82 4.01 -20.76
C GLU A 283 -0.68 3.45 -21.61
N LEU A 284 0.57 3.83 -21.32
CA LEU A 284 1.74 3.31 -22.02
C LEU A 284 1.91 1.79 -21.86
N LEU A 285 1.61 1.24 -20.68
CA LEU A 285 1.59 -0.21 -20.46
C LEU A 285 0.47 -0.86 -21.27
N HIS A 286 -0.73 -0.28 -21.24
CA HIS A 286 -1.90 -0.78 -21.94
C HIS A 286 -1.68 -0.82 -23.45
N ASP A 287 -1.16 0.26 -24.04
CA ASP A 287 -0.84 0.39 -25.46
C ASP A 287 0.22 -0.63 -25.91
N LYS A 288 1.16 -0.96 -25.01
CA LYS A 288 2.18 -2.00 -25.24
C LYS A 288 1.64 -3.42 -25.03
N GLY A 289 0.41 -3.58 -24.57
CA GLY A 289 -0.20 -4.87 -24.25
C GLY A 289 0.38 -5.54 -23.00
N ILE A 290 1.01 -4.76 -22.11
CA ILE A 290 1.53 -5.25 -20.84
C ILE A 290 0.44 -5.09 -19.78
N LEU A 291 0.01 -6.20 -19.17
CA LEU A 291 -0.95 -6.14 -18.06
C LEU A 291 -0.30 -5.51 -16.83
N TYR A 292 -1.04 -4.64 -16.17
CA TYR A 292 -0.60 -4.05 -14.91
C TYR A 292 -1.57 -4.43 -13.79
N ALA A 293 -1.08 -5.08 -12.74
CA ALA A 293 -1.87 -5.27 -11.53
C ALA A 293 -1.69 -4.04 -10.62
N PRO A 294 -2.73 -3.23 -10.37
CA PRO A 294 -2.58 -2.02 -9.57
C PRO A 294 -2.00 -2.34 -8.20
N ASP A 295 -0.94 -1.61 -7.86
CA ASP A 295 -0.10 -1.89 -6.71
C ASP A 295 -0.87 -1.91 -5.39
N TYR A 296 -1.78 -0.96 -5.20
CA TYR A 296 -2.59 -0.82 -4.00
C TYR A 296 -3.57 -1.99 -3.81
N ILE A 297 -3.90 -2.75 -4.86
CA ILE A 297 -4.71 -3.97 -4.75
C ILE A 297 -3.81 -5.15 -4.36
N VAL A 298 -2.73 -5.35 -5.11
CA VAL A 298 -1.91 -6.57 -4.95
C VAL A 298 -1.09 -6.58 -3.66
N ASN A 299 -0.68 -5.40 -3.17
CA ASN A 299 0.07 -5.28 -1.92
C ASN A 299 -0.82 -5.07 -0.67
N ALA A 300 -2.13 -5.29 -0.78
CA ALA A 300 -3.10 -5.05 0.28
C ALA A 300 -3.00 -5.99 1.49
N GLY A 301 -2.26 -7.11 1.41
CA GLY A 301 -2.19 -8.09 2.50
C GLY A 301 -1.78 -7.50 3.86
N GLY A 302 -0.87 -6.52 3.87
CA GLY A 302 -0.50 -5.79 5.09
C GLY A 302 -1.64 -4.94 5.65
N LEU A 303 -2.42 -4.28 4.78
CA LEU A 303 -3.62 -3.53 5.17
C LEU A 303 -4.69 -4.46 5.76
N ILE A 304 -4.92 -5.59 5.10
CA ILE A 304 -5.89 -6.60 5.55
C ILE A 304 -5.55 -7.05 6.98
N GLN A 305 -4.28 -7.31 7.28
CA GLN A 305 -3.86 -7.69 8.62
C GLN A 305 -4.13 -6.60 9.67
N VAL A 306 -3.78 -5.34 9.39
CA VAL A 306 -3.98 -4.25 10.37
C VAL A 306 -5.44 -3.86 10.53
N ALA A 307 -6.27 -4.05 9.51
CA ALA A 307 -7.73 -3.92 9.61
C ALA A 307 -8.32 -5.07 10.44
N ASP A 308 -7.84 -6.29 10.22
CA ASP A 308 -8.28 -7.50 10.93
C ASP A 308 -7.99 -7.46 12.45
N GLU A 309 -6.96 -6.72 12.86
CA GLU A 309 -6.56 -6.55 14.26
C GLU A 309 -7.69 -6.02 15.16
N GLN A 310 -8.65 -5.26 14.59
CA GLN A 310 -9.82 -4.78 15.34
C GLN A 310 -10.76 -5.91 15.76
N TYR A 311 -10.74 -7.03 15.04
CA TYR A 311 -11.51 -8.23 15.33
C TYR A 311 -10.73 -9.23 16.22
N GLY A 312 -9.57 -8.82 16.74
CA GLY A 312 -8.63 -9.64 17.50
C GLY A 312 -7.73 -10.48 16.60
N ALA A 313 -6.41 -10.48 16.84
CA ALA A 313 -5.42 -11.07 15.95
C ALA A 313 -5.72 -12.54 15.57
N ASN A 314 -5.91 -12.80 14.27
CA ASN A 314 -6.15 -14.14 13.74
C ASN A 314 -5.47 -14.34 12.38
N LYS A 315 -4.30 -14.99 12.39
CA LYS A 315 -3.49 -15.21 11.18
C LYS A 315 -4.25 -15.99 10.09
N ASN A 316 -5.11 -16.95 10.47
CA ASN A 316 -5.88 -17.74 9.49
C ASN A 316 -6.94 -16.88 8.78
N ARG A 317 -7.63 -15.99 9.53
CA ARG A 317 -8.63 -15.08 8.96
C ARG A 317 -7.99 -14.08 7.99
N VAL A 318 -6.82 -13.54 8.36
CA VAL A 318 -6.03 -12.66 7.48
C VAL A 318 -5.65 -13.36 6.19
N LEU A 319 -5.13 -14.60 6.25
CA LEU A 319 -4.74 -15.35 5.04
C LEU A 319 -5.94 -15.72 4.17
N GLN A 320 -7.07 -16.11 4.77
CA GLN A 320 -8.32 -16.34 4.05
C GLN A 320 -8.80 -15.08 3.32
N LYS A 321 -8.79 -13.92 3.98
CA LYS A 321 -9.17 -12.66 3.36
C LYS A 321 -8.17 -12.24 2.27
N THR A 322 -6.88 -12.44 2.48
CA THR A 322 -5.82 -12.14 1.50
C THR A 322 -6.00 -12.92 0.20
N LYS A 323 -6.59 -14.12 0.24
CA LYS A 323 -6.91 -14.90 -0.97
C LYS A 323 -7.86 -14.18 -1.94
N THR A 324 -8.71 -13.28 -1.45
CA THR A 324 -9.64 -12.51 -2.30
C THR A 324 -8.92 -11.60 -3.31
N ILE A 325 -7.64 -11.29 -3.10
CA ILE A 325 -6.80 -10.57 -4.06
C ILE A 325 -6.74 -11.32 -5.41
N TYR A 326 -6.72 -12.66 -5.40
CA TYR A 326 -6.76 -13.47 -6.62
C TYR A 326 -8.00 -13.14 -7.47
N GLU A 327 -9.18 -13.20 -6.85
CA GLU A 327 -10.47 -12.98 -7.53
C GLU A 327 -10.61 -11.53 -7.99
N MET A 328 -10.18 -10.58 -7.15
CA MET A 328 -10.22 -9.16 -7.47
C MET A 328 -9.37 -8.83 -8.69
N VAL A 329 -8.13 -9.31 -8.74
CA VAL A 329 -7.21 -9.08 -9.87
C VAL A 329 -7.74 -9.74 -11.14
N LEU A 330 -8.23 -10.97 -11.07
CA LEU A 330 -8.76 -11.67 -12.23
C LEU A 330 -9.99 -10.95 -12.81
N GLN A 331 -10.94 -10.55 -11.94
CA GLN A 331 -12.11 -9.79 -12.36
C GLN A 331 -11.72 -8.44 -12.97
N LEU A 332 -10.75 -7.75 -12.37
CA LEU A 332 -10.25 -6.48 -12.87
C LEU A 332 -9.69 -6.60 -14.29
N TYR A 333 -8.91 -7.65 -14.58
CA TYR A 333 -8.40 -7.87 -15.93
C TYR A 333 -9.50 -8.16 -16.94
N VAL A 334 -10.50 -8.96 -16.57
CA VAL A 334 -11.65 -9.26 -17.44
C VAL A 334 -12.43 -7.99 -17.75
N GLU A 335 -12.72 -7.16 -16.73
CA GLU A 335 -13.41 -5.88 -16.89
C GLU A 335 -12.61 -4.91 -17.76
N ALA A 336 -11.32 -4.73 -17.48
CA ALA A 336 -10.45 -3.84 -18.25
C ALA A 336 -10.34 -4.26 -19.72
N GLN A 337 -10.26 -5.57 -20.00
CA GLN A 337 -10.23 -6.10 -21.36
C GLN A 337 -11.56 -5.91 -22.09
N ALA A 338 -12.68 -6.17 -21.42
CA ALA A 338 -14.02 -6.04 -22.01
C ALA A 338 -14.37 -4.60 -22.37
N ASP A 339 -13.96 -3.65 -21.54
CA ASP A 339 -14.26 -2.23 -21.70
C ASP A 339 -13.17 -1.47 -22.49
N HIS A 340 -12.07 -2.13 -22.86
CA HIS A 340 -10.90 -1.53 -23.54
C HIS A 340 -10.33 -0.32 -22.78
N ILE A 341 -10.12 -0.49 -21.47
CA ILE A 341 -9.57 0.54 -20.58
C ILE A 341 -8.33 0.02 -19.84
N THR A 342 -7.58 0.94 -19.21
CA THR A 342 -6.47 0.54 -18.34
C THR A 342 -7.00 -0.15 -17.08
N THR A 343 -6.17 -0.99 -16.46
CA THR A 343 -6.51 -1.62 -15.18
C THR A 343 -6.61 -0.63 -14.03
N VAL A 344 -5.93 0.52 -14.13
CA VAL A 344 -6.05 1.63 -13.18
C VAL A 344 -7.44 2.27 -13.26
N GLU A 345 -7.92 2.56 -14.48
CA GLU A 345 -9.25 3.11 -14.71
C GLU A 345 -10.35 2.13 -14.29
N ALA A 346 -10.20 0.84 -14.63
CA ALA A 346 -11.14 -0.19 -14.19
C ALA A 346 -11.22 -0.28 -12.65
N ALA A 347 -10.07 -0.23 -11.97
CA ALA A 347 -10.03 -0.23 -10.51
C ALA A 347 -10.64 1.04 -9.92
N HIS A 348 -10.42 2.18 -10.58
CA HIS A 348 -11.02 3.47 -10.21
C HIS A 348 -12.56 3.39 -10.23
N ARG A 349 -13.13 2.97 -11.36
CA ARG A 349 -14.59 2.78 -11.51
C ARG A 349 -15.16 1.85 -10.43
N LYS A 350 -14.44 0.77 -10.13
CA LYS A 350 -14.89 -0.23 -9.16
C LYS A 350 -14.94 0.31 -7.74
N TYR A 351 -13.91 1.01 -7.28
CA TYR A 351 -13.93 1.58 -5.93
C TYR A 351 -14.97 2.70 -5.80
N VAL A 352 -15.14 3.55 -6.83
CA VAL A 352 -16.15 4.62 -6.82
C VAL A 352 -17.55 4.00 -6.71
N LYS A 353 -17.84 3.00 -7.53
CA LYS A 353 -19.11 2.26 -7.48
C LYS A 353 -19.37 1.65 -6.10
N GLN A 354 -18.36 1.07 -5.46
CA GLN A 354 -18.49 0.51 -4.12
C GLN A 354 -18.85 1.56 -3.06
N LEU A 355 -18.26 2.77 -3.15
CA LEU A 355 -18.60 3.88 -2.27
C LEU A 355 -20.04 4.35 -2.50
N GLU A 356 -20.45 4.53 -3.76
CA GLU A 356 -21.81 4.93 -4.13
C GLU A 356 -22.84 3.90 -3.67
N GLU A 357 -22.58 2.60 -3.87
CA GLU A 357 -23.45 1.52 -3.41
C GLU A 357 -23.59 1.53 -1.88
N GLN A 358 -22.51 1.79 -1.13
CA GLN A 358 -22.57 1.89 0.32
C GLN A 358 -23.36 3.13 0.78
N GLN A 359 -23.18 4.28 0.13
CA GLN A 359 -23.92 5.52 0.45
C GLN A 359 -25.43 5.36 0.24
N ASN A 360 -25.82 4.60 -0.79
CA ASN A 360 -27.21 4.39 -1.17
C ASN A 360 -27.92 3.27 -0.40
N ARG A 361 -27.23 2.55 0.50
CA ARG A 361 -27.86 1.55 1.38
C ARG A 361 -28.76 2.22 2.41
N ASN A 362 -29.80 1.50 2.83
CA ASN A 362 -30.68 1.95 3.91
C ASN A 362 -29.88 2.11 5.22
N ASN A 363 -29.76 3.35 5.70
CA ASN A 363 -29.16 3.67 6.98
C ASN A 363 -30.24 3.71 8.06
N PHE A 364 -30.49 2.56 8.69
CA PHE A 364 -31.44 2.48 9.80
C PHE A 364 -30.82 3.07 11.07
N TYR A 365 -31.46 4.11 11.61
CA TYR A 365 -31.07 4.66 12.90
C TYR A 365 -31.22 3.60 14.00
N SER A 366 -30.14 3.31 14.72
CA SER A 366 -30.16 2.49 15.93
C SER A 366 -29.47 3.25 17.06
N ARG A 367 -30.18 3.41 18.18
CA ARG A 367 -29.69 4.21 19.33
C ARG A 367 -28.52 3.55 20.05
N ASN A 368 -28.44 2.22 20.02
CA ASN A 368 -27.47 1.42 20.78
C ASN A 368 -27.07 0.17 19.99
N HIS A 369 -26.28 0.34 18.94
CA HIS A 369 -25.47 -0.76 18.41
C HIS A 369 -24.01 -0.38 18.54
N ARG A 370 -23.20 -1.27 19.13
CA ARG A 370 -21.76 -1.11 19.01
C ARG A 370 -21.43 -1.13 17.51
N PRO A 371 -20.62 -0.19 17.01
CA PRO A 371 -20.16 -0.27 15.62
C PRO A 371 -19.51 -1.63 15.35
N LYS A 372 -19.58 -2.12 14.12
CA LYS A 372 -18.99 -3.42 13.74
C LYS A 372 -17.50 -3.53 14.12
N TRP A 373 -16.80 -2.39 14.15
CA TRP A 373 -15.38 -2.26 14.49
C TRP A 373 -15.09 -2.09 15.99
N ASP A 374 -16.11 -1.98 16.84
CA ASP A 374 -15.98 -1.75 18.28
C ASP A 374 -16.13 -3.06 19.07
N ILE A 375 -15.13 -3.94 18.92
CA ILE A 375 -15.11 -5.31 19.46
C ILE A 375 -14.33 -5.41 20.79
N LYS A 376 -13.61 -4.35 21.18
CA LYS A 376 -12.80 -4.31 22.41
C LYS A 376 -13.54 -3.72 23.60
#